data_AF-A0A409YWX0-F1
#
_entry.id   AF-A0A409YWX0-F1
#
_cell.length_a   1.000
_cell.length_b   1.000
_cell.length_c   1.000
_cell.angle_alpha   90.00
_cell.angle_beta   90.00
_cell.angle_gamma   90.00
#
_symmetry.space_group_name_H-M   'P 1'
#
loop_
_entity.id
_entity.type
_entity.pdbx_description
1 polymer ?
#
loop_
_entity_poly.entity_id
_entity_poly.type
_entity_poly.pdbx_seq_one_letter_code
_entity_poly.pdbx_strand_id
1 'polypeptide(L)'
;MSSLPPPGVIPNATFEQNDCDAKALDWALFILTIISTYVTWWLFPLPTLFRLGFRAYLHDVSWESLRLLVPSMTAFKAIAQDRTHWQMSYYSGVAKPSTRLQDLKAFLKDSIIIVSTILAIYRLCKGGKADQNLSGLNSSLWNYPSLPVAVLGLCVSIFARIQVRNWIMYVVTLIIIFTIGGAMAAIIAVTFGHGIWISPLFILIYMALPLWKLSPKLFVASIVASAGARMMGPIVGAVSPEAYFPFCPLRGWKFSGPLLGIGIVNCILAFYGTRLVPRVEATPPPSDTEMLEK
;
A
#
# COMPACT_ATOMS: atom_id res chain seq x y z
N MET A 1 -15.49 -62.93 -24.07
CA MET A 1 -15.24 -62.67 -22.64
C MET A 1 -14.19 -61.59 -22.54
N SER A 2 -14.63 -60.33 -22.47
CA SER A 2 -13.77 -59.16 -22.26
C SER A 2 -13.62 -58.91 -20.76
N SER A 3 -12.41 -59.08 -20.23
CA SER A 3 -12.10 -58.80 -18.83
C SER A 3 -12.15 -57.30 -18.56
N LEU A 4 -13.06 -56.88 -17.69
CA LEU A 4 -13.07 -55.55 -17.08
C LEU A 4 -11.79 -55.34 -16.26
N PRO A 5 -11.17 -54.16 -16.27
CA PRO A 5 -10.07 -53.85 -15.36
C PRO A 5 -10.59 -53.69 -13.92
N PRO A 6 -9.74 -53.99 -12.92
CA PRO A 6 -10.14 -53.98 -11.51
C PRO A 6 -10.46 -52.56 -11.02
N PRO A 7 -11.43 -52.42 -10.10
CA PRO A 7 -11.74 -51.13 -9.47
C PRO A 7 -10.72 -50.86 -8.37
N GLY A 8 -10.11 -49.68 -8.38
CA GLY A 8 -9.33 -49.21 -7.22
C GLY A 8 -7.86 -48.89 -7.46
N VAL A 9 -7.55 -48.21 -8.57
CA VAL A 9 -6.42 -47.28 -8.57
C VAL A 9 -6.98 -45.98 -9.14
N ILE A 10 -7.39 -45.07 -8.25
CA ILE A 10 -7.53 -43.66 -8.60
C ILE A 10 -6.14 -43.28 -9.12
N PRO A 11 -5.99 -42.88 -10.39
CA PRO A 11 -4.72 -42.33 -10.84
C PRO A 11 -4.46 -41.17 -9.88
N ASN A 12 -3.35 -41.23 -9.15
CA ASN A 12 -2.76 -40.02 -8.58
C ASN A 12 -2.88 -38.99 -9.69
N ALA A 13 -3.70 -37.97 -9.46
CA ALA A 13 -3.70 -36.80 -10.30
C ALA A 13 -2.25 -36.32 -10.25
N THR A 14 -1.49 -36.73 -11.26
CA THR A 14 -0.22 -36.12 -11.60
C THR A 14 -0.61 -34.67 -11.77
N PHE A 15 -0.29 -33.89 -10.74
CA PHE A 15 -0.37 -32.44 -10.77
C PHE A 15 0.24 -32.05 -12.10
N GLU A 16 -0.61 -31.70 -13.08
CA GLU A 16 -0.14 -31.00 -14.25
C GLU A 16 0.64 -29.83 -13.68
N GLN A 17 1.91 -29.83 -14.03
CA GLN A 17 2.93 -28.93 -13.56
C GLN A 17 2.45 -27.53 -13.95
N ASN A 18 1.68 -26.89 -13.06
CA ASN A 18 1.24 -25.51 -13.20
C ASN A 18 2.48 -24.72 -13.59
N ASP A 19 2.53 -24.19 -14.81
CA ASP A 19 3.70 -23.51 -15.38
C ASP A 19 4.27 -22.50 -14.38
N CYS A 20 5.32 -22.93 -13.67
CA CYS A 20 6.02 -22.18 -12.65
C CYS A 20 7.00 -21.19 -13.31
N ASP A 21 6.52 -20.40 -14.26
CA ASP A 21 7.34 -19.56 -15.13
C ASP A 21 7.26 -18.08 -14.73
N ALA A 22 7.60 -17.77 -13.48
CA ALA A 22 7.78 -16.38 -13.04
C ALA A 22 8.86 -15.71 -13.90
N LYS A 23 8.46 -14.77 -14.74
CA LYS A 23 9.39 -13.98 -15.56
C LYS A 23 10.06 -12.91 -14.70
N ALA A 24 11.15 -12.32 -15.20
CA ALA A 24 11.85 -11.22 -14.51
C ALA A 24 10.90 -10.07 -14.10
N LEU A 25 9.89 -9.80 -14.94
CA LEU A 25 8.85 -8.79 -14.65
C LEU A 25 7.96 -9.17 -13.46
N ASP A 26 7.63 -10.46 -13.29
CA ASP A 26 6.82 -10.92 -12.16
C ASP A 26 7.61 -10.76 -10.85
N TRP A 27 8.89 -11.14 -10.86
CA TRP A 27 9.79 -10.93 -9.71
C TRP A 27 9.95 -9.45 -9.36
N ALA A 28 10.17 -8.60 -10.35
CA ALA A 28 10.30 -7.16 -10.14
C ALA A 28 9.02 -6.58 -9.50
N LEU A 29 7.85 -6.94 -10.02
CA LEU A 29 6.56 -6.52 -9.47
C LEU A 29 6.41 -6.99 -8.02
N PHE A 30 6.63 -8.28 -7.77
CA PHE A 30 6.51 -8.87 -6.44
C PHE A 30 7.44 -8.20 -5.42
N ILE A 31 8.72 -8.00 -5.76
CA ILE A 31 9.69 -7.35 -4.87
C ILE A 31 9.28 -5.91 -4.55
N LEU A 32 8.87 -5.14 -5.56
CA LEU A 32 8.43 -3.75 -5.37
C LEU A 32 7.17 -3.68 -4.50
N THR A 33 6.20 -4.58 -4.69
CA THR A 33 5.01 -4.68 -3.85
C THR A 33 5.38 -5.04 -2.41
N ILE A 34 6.27 -6.02 -2.19
CA ILE A 34 6.70 -6.42 -0.85
C ILE A 34 7.42 -5.26 -0.15
N ILE A 35 8.36 -4.61 -0.83
CA ILE A 35 9.11 -3.48 -0.25
C ILE A 35 8.14 -2.35 0.12
N SER A 36 7.32 -1.90 -0.83
CA SER A 36 6.39 -0.79 -0.61
C SER A 36 5.37 -1.07 0.50
N THR A 37 4.84 -2.29 0.57
CA THR A 37 3.70 -2.60 1.44
C THR A 37 4.12 -3.13 2.82
N TYR A 38 5.23 -3.87 2.90
CA TYR A 38 5.63 -4.59 4.11
C TYR A 38 6.94 -4.13 4.72
N VAL A 39 7.83 -3.46 3.97
CA VAL A 39 9.17 -3.12 4.46
C VAL A 39 9.27 -1.63 4.80
N THR A 40 8.79 -0.74 3.92
CA THR A 40 9.04 0.70 4.06
C THR A 40 8.53 1.28 5.39
N TRP A 41 7.40 0.82 5.92
CA TRP A 41 6.75 1.44 7.08
C TRP A 41 7.47 1.22 8.41
N TRP A 42 8.27 0.16 8.56
CA TRP A 42 9.06 -0.08 9.78
C TRP A 42 10.56 0.14 9.57
N LEU A 43 11.06 -0.05 8.34
CA LEU A 43 12.47 0.13 8.02
C LEU A 43 12.83 1.62 7.90
N PHE A 44 11.98 2.44 7.28
CA PHE A 44 12.32 3.85 7.06
C PHE A 44 12.31 4.66 8.36
N PRO A 45 11.45 4.38 9.36
CA PRO A 45 11.55 5.00 10.68
C PRO A 45 12.70 4.47 11.55
N LEU A 46 13.43 3.42 11.15
CA LEU A 46 14.46 2.78 11.98
C LEU A 46 15.52 3.76 12.53
N PRO A 47 16.01 4.78 11.80
CA PRO A 47 16.92 5.77 12.38
C PRO A 47 16.35 6.52 13.59
N THR A 48 15.02 6.69 13.68
CA THR A 48 14.36 7.32 14.84
C THR A 48 14.57 6.50 16.11
N LEU A 49 14.61 5.17 16.01
CA LEU A 49 14.87 4.28 17.15
C LEU A 49 16.19 4.63 17.84
N PHE A 50 17.23 4.84 17.05
CA PHE A 50 18.57 5.12 17.55
C PHE A 50 18.77 6.57 17.98
N ARG A 51 17.98 7.52 17.44
CA ARG A 51 18.11 8.96 17.75
C ARG A 51 17.23 9.43 18.90
N LEU A 52 15.98 8.95 18.95
CA LEU A 52 14.93 9.47 19.83
C LEU A 52 14.32 8.37 20.73
N GLY A 53 14.78 7.13 20.59
CA GLY A 53 14.34 5.99 21.38
C GLY A 53 13.08 5.29 20.85
N PHE A 54 12.73 4.19 21.52
CA PHE A 54 11.69 3.26 21.09
C PHE A 54 10.29 3.89 21.01
N ARG A 55 9.95 4.82 21.92
CA ARG A 55 8.62 5.46 21.92
C ARG A 55 8.39 6.32 20.68
N ALA A 56 9.41 7.08 20.26
CA ALA A 56 9.35 7.88 19.04
C ALA A 56 9.33 6.99 17.79
N TYR A 57 10.13 5.92 17.78
CA TYR A 57 10.06 4.91 16.72
C TYR A 57 8.66 4.30 16.59
N LEU A 58 8.06 3.86 17.70
CA LEU A 58 6.72 3.26 17.69
C LEU A 58 5.65 4.25 17.19
N HIS A 59 5.78 5.55 17.52
CA HIS A 59 4.92 6.60 16.98
C HIS A 59 5.08 6.71 15.46
N ASP A 60 6.30 6.89 14.96
CA ASP A 60 6.57 7.05 13.53
C ASP A 60 6.12 5.83 12.71
N VAL A 61 6.36 4.62 13.23
CA VAL A 61 5.92 3.35 12.61
C VAL A 61 4.40 3.25 12.58
N SER A 62 3.73 3.54 13.69
CA SER A 62 2.26 3.50 13.77
C SER A 62 1.61 4.56 12.88
N TRP A 63 2.26 5.70 12.72
CA TRP A 63 1.84 6.74 11.80
C TRP A 63 1.95 6.29 10.35
N GLU A 64 3.06 5.65 9.97
CA GLU A 64 3.22 5.06 8.64
C GLU A 64 2.22 3.93 8.36
N SER A 65 1.95 3.06 9.34
CA SER A 65 0.91 2.04 9.25
C SER A 65 -0.46 2.67 8.99
N LEU A 66 -0.81 3.74 9.71
CA LEU A 66 -2.05 4.47 9.48
C LEU A 66 -2.07 5.12 8.09
N ARG A 67 -0.95 5.74 7.66
CA ARG A 67 -0.82 6.35 6.32
C ARG A 67 -1.02 5.33 5.23
N LEU A 68 -0.47 4.13 5.39
CA LEU A 68 -0.66 3.05 4.46
C LEU A 68 -2.13 2.61 4.42
N LEU A 69 -2.76 2.31 5.56
CA LEU A 69 -4.10 1.69 5.57
C LEU A 69 -5.26 2.68 5.43
N VAL A 70 -5.11 3.94 5.85
CA VAL A 70 -6.14 4.99 5.79
C VAL A 70 -5.49 6.34 5.44
N PRO A 71 -4.95 6.50 4.22
CA PRO A 71 -4.20 7.71 3.84
C PRO A 71 -5.04 8.99 3.88
N SER A 72 -6.36 8.91 3.69
CA SER A 72 -7.25 10.07 3.81
C SER A 72 -7.29 10.63 5.23
N MET A 73 -7.17 9.78 6.27
CA MET A 73 -7.13 10.22 7.66
C MET A 73 -5.80 10.92 7.98
N THR A 74 -4.67 10.36 7.53
CA THR A 74 -3.36 10.99 7.74
C THR A 74 -3.25 12.30 6.98
N ALA A 75 -3.77 12.38 5.76
CA ALA A 75 -3.85 13.64 5.00
C ALA A 75 -4.69 14.69 5.74
N PHE A 76 -5.85 14.30 6.27
CA PHE A 76 -6.69 15.22 7.05
C PHE A 76 -5.99 15.72 8.32
N LYS A 77 -5.33 14.82 9.07
CA LYS A 77 -4.54 15.21 10.25
C LYS A 77 -3.35 16.11 9.90
N ALA A 78 -2.71 15.88 8.76
CA ALA A 78 -1.62 16.71 8.28
C ALA A 78 -2.08 18.12 7.90
N ILE A 79 -3.22 18.24 7.20
CA ILE A 79 -3.78 19.54 6.77
C ILE A 79 -4.28 20.38 7.95
N ALA A 80 -4.58 19.74 9.09
CA ALA A 80 -4.90 20.44 10.34
C ALA A 80 -3.69 21.13 11.00
N GLN A 81 -2.46 20.86 10.53
CA GLN A 81 -1.25 21.55 10.97
C GLN A 81 -0.97 22.78 10.11
N ASP A 82 0.06 23.56 10.49
CA ASP A 82 0.59 24.61 9.63
C ASP A 82 1.07 24.06 8.29
N ARG A 83 0.86 24.85 7.23
CA ARG A 83 1.13 24.44 5.85
C ARG A 83 2.56 23.99 5.61
N THR A 84 3.51 24.62 6.29
CA THR A 84 4.94 24.29 6.29
C THR A 84 5.22 22.88 6.82
N HIS A 85 4.33 22.33 7.66
CA HIS A 85 4.48 21.05 8.33
C HIS A 85 3.70 19.92 7.65
N TRP A 86 2.87 20.21 6.64
CA TRP A 86 1.96 19.24 6.04
C TRP A 86 2.67 18.01 5.51
N GLN A 87 3.76 18.20 4.77
CA GLN A 87 4.50 17.09 4.17
C GLN A 87 5.06 16.17 5.25
N MET A 88 5.77 16.70 6.24
CA MET A 88 6.34 15.90 7.33
C MET A 88 5.28 15.27 8.23
N SER A 89 4.18 15.98 8.47
CA SER A 89 3.04 15.46 9.20
C SER A 89 2.41 14.29 8.47
N TYR A 90 2.34 14.32 7.13
CA TYR A 90 1.83 13.19 6.34
C TYR A 90 2.79 11.99 6.35
N TYR A 91 4.08 12.17 6.03
CA TYR A 91 5.06 11.08 5.84
C TYR A 91 5.82 10.62 7.08
N SER A 92 5.59 11.24 8.23
CA SER A 92 6.29 10.84 9.46
C SER A 92 5.53 11.13 10.74
N GLY A 93 4.39 11.82 10.67
CA GLY A 93 3.66 12.20 11.87
C GLY A 93 4.43 13.21 12.71
N VAL A 94 5.31 14.02 12.10
CA VAL A 94 6.09 15.04 12.79
C VAL A 94 5.70 16.42 12.28
N ALA A 95 5.32 17.31 13.19
CA ALA A 95 5.03 18.70 12.91
C ALA A 95 6.34 19.50 12.84
N LYS A 96 7.02 19.44 11.69
CA LYS A 96 8.24 20.20 11.41
C LYS A 96 8.35 20.55 9.93
N PRO A 97 9.09 21.61 9.57
CA PRO A 97 9.36 21.92 8.17
C PRO A 97 10.15 20.80 7.51
N SER A 98 9.88 20.55 6.23
CA SER A 98 10.59 19.52 5.48
C SER A 98 12.00 19.98 5.07
N THR A 99 12.94 19.04 5.08
CA THR A 99 14.30 19.22 4.56
C THR A 99 14.45 18.50 3.22
N ARG A 100 15.43 18.89 2.39
CA ARG A 100 15.67 18.26 1.07
C ARG A 100 15.81 16.73 1.14
N LEU A 101 16.48 16.22 2.18
CA LEU A 101 16.63 14.78 2.38
C LEU A 101 15.30 14.09 2.71
N GLN A 102 14.45 14.74 3.51
CA GLN A 102 13.13 14.23 3.85
C GLN A 102 12.17 14.31 2.64
N ASP A 103 12.29 15.35 1.82
CA ASP A 103 11.59 15.46 0.54
C ASP A 103 11.98 14.29 -0.37
N LEU A 104 13.28 14.04 -0.56
CA LEU A 104 13.76 12.93 -1.37
C LEU A 104 13.24 11.58 -0.85
N LYS A 105 13.24 11.37 0.48
CA LYS A 105 12.70 10.15 1.10
C LYS A 105 11.20 9.99 0.86
N ALA A 106 10.44 11.08 0.95
CA ALA A 106 9.00 11.09 0.66
C ALA A 106 8.72 10.73 -0.80
N PHE A 107 9.43 11.37 -1.75
CA PHE A 107 9.33 11.04 -3.17
C PHE A 107 9.70 9.59 -3.45
N LEU A 108 10.79 9.09 -2.87
CA LEU A 108 11.21 7.71 -3.06
C LEU A 108 10.14 6.71 -2.60
N LYS A 109 9.51 6.93 -1.43
CA LYS A 109 8.42 6.08 -0.93
C LYS A 109 7.28 5.98 -1.94
N ASP A 110 6.83 7.12 -2.46
CA ASP A 110 5.66 7.17 -3.33
C ASP A 110 6.00 6.73 -4.76
N SER A 111 7.22 7.00 -5.25
CA SER A 111 7.70 6.51 -6.54
C SER A 111 7.73 4.99 -6.61
N ILE A 112 8.12 4.28 -5.54
CA ILE A 112 8.09 2.80 -5.52
C ILE A 112 6.65 2.30 -5.72
N ILE A 113 5.67 2.91 -5.04
CA ILE A 113 4.24 2.56 -5.19
C ILE A 113 3.77 2.81 -6.62
N ILE A 114 4.12 3.97 -7.19
CA ILE A 114 3.73 4.35 -8.55
C ILE A 114 4.34 3.40 -9.59
N VAL A 115 5.64 3.12 -9.49
CA VAL A 115 6.34 2.20 -10.39
C VAL A 115 5.75 0.79 -10.29
N SER A 116 5.49 0.30 -9.06
CA SER A 116 4.81 -0.99 -8.86
C SER A 116 3.44 -1.02 -9.53
N THR A 117 2.67 0.06 -9.42
CA THR A 117 1.35 0.17 -10.05
C THR A 117 1.44 0.17 -11.58
N ILE A 118 2.39 0.91 -12.15
CA ILE A 118 2.61 0.96 -13.61
C ILE A 118 3.01 -0.41 -14.14
N LEU A 119 3.92 -1.12 -13.45
CA LEU A 119 4.33 -2.47 -13.83
C LEU A 119 3.17 -3.47 -13.72
N ALA A 120 2.31 -3.33 -12.71
CA ALA A 120 1.09 -4.14 -12.59
C ALA A 120 0.17 -3.92 -13.81
N ILE A 121 -0.12 -2.67 -14.16
CA ILE A 121 -0.95 -2.33 -15.33
C ILE A 121 -0.32 -2.85 -16.61
N TYR A 122 0.99 -2.66 -16.79
CA TYR A 122 1.71 -3.17 -17.95
C TYR A 122 1.61 -4.69 -18.08
N ARG A 123 1.75 -5.42 -16.96
CA ARG A 123 1.59 -6.88 -16.92
C ARG A 123 0.16 -7.28 -17.27
N LEU A 124 -0.85 -6.56 -16.77
CA LEU A 124 -2.24 -6.80 -17.13
C LEU A 124 -2.48 -6.61 -18.64
N CYS A 125 -1.97 -5.52 -19.22
CA CYS A 125 -2.14 -5.23 -20.64
C CYS A 125 -1.43 -6.23 -21.56
N LYS A 126 -0.34 -6.86 -21.10
CA LYS A 126 0.43 -7.86 -21.87
C LYS A 126 0.11 -9.32 -21.54
N GLY A 127 -0.70 -9.59 -20.51
CA GLY A 127 -1.06 -10.94 -20.09
C GLY A 127 -1.84 -11.71 -21.17
N GLY A 128 -1.59 -13.01 -21.27
CA GLY A 128 -2.29 -13.88 -22.23
C GLY A 128 -3.67 -14.32 -21.74
N LYS A 129 -4.43 -15.05 -22.56
CA LYS A 129 -5.79 -15.55 -22.20
C LYS A 129 -5.80 -16.47 -20.95
N ALA A 130 -4.71 -17.17 -20.65
CA ALA A 130 -4.58 -17.98 -19.43
C ALA A 130 -4.49 -17.14 -18.15
N ASP A 131 -3.95 -15.92 -18.23
CA ASP A 131 -3.88 -14.97 -17.11
C ASP A 131 -5.24 -14.31 -16.81
N GLN A 132 -6.22 -14.42 -17.71
CA GLN A 132 -7.48 -13.67 -17.66
C GLN A 132 -8.50 -14.21 -16.65
N ASN A 133 -8.52 -15.51 -16.33
CA ASN A 133 -9.63 -16.05 -15.52
C ASN A 133 -9.42 -16.02 -14.00
N LEU A 134 -8.18 -15.91 -13.51
CA LEU A 134 -7.85 -16.01 -12.07
C LEU A 134 -6.85 -14.98 -11.57
N SER A 135 -5.99 -14.41 -12.43
CA SER A 135 -4.95 -13.47 -11.99
C SER A 135 -5.47 -12.05 -11.72
N GLY A 136 -6.58 -11.65 -12.35
CA GLY A 136 -7.08 -10.27 -12.29
C GLY A 136 -7.49 -9.82 -10.89
N LEU A 137 -8.13 -10.68 -10.08
CA LEU A 137 -8.55 -10.33 -8.71
C LEU A 137 -7.36 -10.28 -7.76
N ASN A 138 -6.46 -11.27 -7.80
CA ASN A 138 -5.25 -11.29 -6.97
C ASN A 138 -4.31 -10.13 -7.35
N SER A 139 -4.14 -9.90 -8.65
CA SER A 139 -3.26 -8.83 -9.16
C SER A 139 -3.82 -7.43 -8.92
N SER A 140 -5.14 -7.30 -8.76
CA SER A 140 -5.78 -6.02 -8.51
C SER A 140 -5.86 -5.66 -7.02
N LEU A 141 -6.06 -6.66 -6.16
CA LEU A 141 -6.18 -6.43 -4.73
C LEU A 141 -4.85 -6.02 -4.09
N TRP A 142 -3.72 -6.58 -4.52
CA TRP A 142 -2.43 -6.29 -3.87
C TRP A 142 -1.73 -4.97 -4.25
N ASN A 143 -1.93 -4.44 -5.46
CA ASN A 143 -1.16 -3.27 -5.97
C ASN A 143 -1.98 -1.97 -6.01
N TYR A 144 -3.24 -2.02 -6.45
CA TYR A 144 -4.05 -0.80 -6.64
C TYR A 144 -4.43 -0.06 -5.35
N PRO A 145 -4.69 -0.74 -4.21
CA PRO A 145 -5.00 -0.04 -2.96
C PRO A 145 -3.86 0.81 -2.40
N SER A 146 -2.62 0.62 -2.87
CA SER A 146 -1.48 1.45 -2.45
C SER A 146 -1.42 2.79 -3.18
N LEU A 147 -2.04 2.90 -4.36
CA LEU A 147 -1.98 4.10 -5.20
C LEU A 147 -2.59 5.36 -4.53
N PRO A 148 -3.73 5.31 -3.82
CA PRO A 148 -4.25 6.46 -3.07
C PRO A 148 -3.23 7.06 -2.09
N VAL A 149 -2.38 6.24 -1.47
CA VAL A 149 -1.37 6.71 -0.51
C VAL A 149 -0.35 7.60 -1.21
N ALA A 150 0.13 7.18 -2.38
CA ALA A 150 1.10 7.93 -3.16
C ALA A 150 0.48 9.19 -3.78
N VAL A 151 -0.73 9.09 -4.33
CA VAL A 151 -1.43 10.24 -4.92
C VAL A 151 -1.72 11.31 -3.85
N LEU A 152 -2.22 10.90 -2.68
CA LEU A 152 -2.45 11.83 -1.56
C LEU A 152 -1.14 12.43 -1.06
N GLY A 153 -0.07 11.65 -0.96
CA GLY A 153 1.24 12.14 -0.54
C GLY A 153 1.84 13.18 -1.49
N LEU A 154 1.81 12.91 -2.79
CA LEU A 154 2.26 13.85 -3.81
C LEU A 154 1.40 15.12 -3.80
N CYS A 155 0.07 14.99 -3.70
CA CYS A 155 -0.82 16.14 -3.59
C CYS A 155 -0.48 16.99 -2.37
N VAL A 156 -0.36 16.39 -1.18
CA VAL A 156 0.03 17.10 0.05
C VAL A 156 1.39 17.79 -0.11
N SER A 157 2.37 17.14 -0.73
CA SER A 157 3.71 17.71 -0.97
C SER A 157 3.70 18.92 -1.90
N ILE A 158 2.94 18.84 -3.00
CA ILE A 158 2.79 19.94 -3.96
C ILE A 158 2.05 21.10 -3.31
N PHE A 159 0.93 20.80 -2.66
CA PHE A 159 0.04 21.78 -2.04
C PHE A 159 0.59 22.43 -0.77
N ALA A 160 1.58 21.82 -0.12
CA ALA A 160 2.35 22.47 0.94
C ALA A 160 3.13 23.69 0.41
N ARG A 161 3.51 23.70 -0.88
CA ARG A 161 4.33 24.75 -1.52
C ARG A 161 3.51 25.82 -2.23
N ILE A 162 2.30 25.49 -2.65
CA ILE A 162 1.41 26.42 -3.38
C ILE A 162 0.38 26.98 -2.42
N GLN A 163 0.23 28.30 -2.31
CA GLN A 163 -0.78 28.94 -1.47
C GLN A 163 -2.19 28.88 -2.09
N VAL A 164 -2.83 27.72 -2.01
CA VAL A 164 -4.22 27.50 -2.48
C VAL A 164 -5.16 27.29 -1.29
N ARG A 165 -6.45 27.64 -1.44
CA ARG A 165 -7.50 27.33 -0.44
C ARG A 165 -7.67 25.82 -0.25
N ASN A 166 -7.90 25.38 0.99
CA ASN A 166 -8.05 23.96 1.39
C ASN A 166 -9.09 23.18 0.59
N TRP A 167 -10.23 23.80 0.28
CA TRP A 167 -11.29 23.13 -0.48
C TRP A 167 -10.89 22.85 -1.93
N ILE A 168 -10.12 23.74 -2.58
CA ILE A 168 -9.66 23.54 -3.97
C ILE A 168 -8.74 22.34 -4.02
N MET A 169 -7.83 22.21 -3.05
CA MET A 169 -6.89 21.10 -2.96
C MET A 169 -7.61 19.76 -2.78
N TYR A 170 -8.64 19.75 -1.94
CA TYR A 170 -9.49 18.58 -1.77
C TYR A 170 -10.17 18.19 -3.08
N VAL A 171 -10.80 19.15 -3.77
CA VAL A 171 -11.50 18.91 -5.06
C VAL A 171 -10.52 18.39 -6.12
N VAL A 172 -9.38 19.04 -6.31
CA VAL A 172 -8.36 18.63 -7.30
C VAL A 172 -7.84 17.22 -6.99
N THR A 173 -7.54 16.94 -5.72
CA THR A 173 -7.06 15.61 -5.31
C THR A 173 -8.10 14.52 -5.59
N LEU A 174 -9.38 14.79 -5.31
CA LEU A 174 -10.45 13.86 -5.65
C LEU A 174 -10.57 13.64 -7.16
N ILE A 175 -10.53 14.71 -7.97
CA ILE A 175 -10.58 14.61 -9.43
C ILE A 175 -9.44 13.72 -9.94
N ILE A 176 -8.22 13.92 -9.46
CA ILE A 176 -7.06 13.09 -9.84
C ILE A 176 -7.31 11.63 -9.49
N ILE A 177 -7.76 11.34 -8.27
CA ILE A 177 -8.01 9.97 -7.80
C ILE A 177 -9.11 9.30 -8.62
N PHE A 178 -10.24 9.98 -8.88
CA PHE A 178 -11.33 9.45 -9.70
C PHE A 178 -10.91 9.24 -11.14
N THR A 179 -10.11 10.14 -11.70
CA THR A 179 -9.62 10.02 -13.09
C THR A 179 -8.70 8.81 -13.22
N ILE A 180 -7.74 8.66 -12.30
CA ILE A 180 -6.81 7.52 -12.30
C ILE A 180 -7.56 6.20 -11.99
N GLY A 181 -8.45 6.21 -10.99
CA GLY A 181 -9.27 5.06 -10.64
C GLY A 181 -10.18 4.61 -11.78
N GLY A 182 -10.84 5.55 -12.45
CA GLY A 182 -11.68 5.30 -13.63
C GLY A 182 -10.87 4.76 -14.81
N ALA A 183 -9.70 5.34 -15.09
CA ALA A 183 -8.80 4.84 -16.13
C ALA A 183 -8.33 3.41 -15.85
N MET A 184 -7.96 3.09 -14.62
CA MET A 184 -7.60 1.71 -14.23
C MET A 184 -8.79 0.76 -14.34
N ALA A 185 -9.97 1.18 -13.89
CA ALA A 185 -11.18 0.37 -14.00
C ALA A 185 -11.53 0.08 -15.47
N ALA A 186 -11.39 1.06 -16.36
CA ALA A 186 -11.59 0.88 -17.80
C ALA A 186 -10.60 -0.12 -18.39
N ILE A 187 -9.30 -0.01 -18.07
CA ILE A 187 -8.28 -0.97 -18.52
C ILE A 187 -8.64 -2.39 -18.06
N ILE A 188 -8.95 -2.57 -16.77
CA ILE A 188 -9.31 -3.89 -16.22
C ILE A 188 -10.60 -4.42 -16.87
N ALA A 189 -11.61 -3.57 -17.07
CA ALA A 189 -12.87 -3.96 -17.70
C ALA A 189 -12.66 -4.44 -19.14
N VAL A 190 -11.82 -3.75 -19.92
CA VAL A 190 -11.49 -4.15 -21.29
C VAL A 190 -10.69 -5.45 -21.32
N THR A 191 -9.75 -5.64 -20.39
CA THR A 191 -8.87 -6.82 -20.39
C THR A 191 -9.55 -8.09 -19.86
N PHE A 192 -10.46 -7.97 -18.89
CA PHE A 192 -11.02 -9.11 -18.15
C PHE A 192 -12.53 -9.28 -18.31
N GLY A 193 -13.24 -8.33 -18.92
CA GLY A 193 -14.65 -8.44 -19.30
C GLY A 193 -15.67 -8.62 -18.16
N HIS A 194 -15.24 -8.72 -16.90
CA HIS A 194 -16.06 -9.06 -15.74
C HIS A 194 -15.82 -8.05 -14.61
N GLY A 195 -16.78 -7.93 -13.67
CA GLY A 195 -16.81 -6.98 -12.55
C GLY A 195 -15.65 -7.05 -11.54
N ILE A 196 -14.54 -7.67 -11.90
CA ILE A 196 -13.27 -7.76 -11.16
C ILE A 196 -12.71 -6.37 -10.82
N TRP A 197 -12.99 -5.36 -11.64
CA TRP A 197 -12.59 -3.98 -11.40
C TRP A 197 -13.39 -3.29 -10.29
N ILE A 198 -14.57 -3.81 -9.91
CA ILE A 198 -15.48 -3.15 -8.95
C ILE A 198 -14.85 -3.12 -7.56
N SER A 199 -14.38 -4.25 -7.07
CA SER A 199 -13.75 -4.38 -5.75
C SER A 199 -12.53 -3.45 -5.56
N PRO A 200 -11.49 -3.45 -6.43
CA PRO A 200 -10.35 -2.55 -6.30
C PRO A 200 -10.74 -1.08 -6.49
N LEU A 201 -11.71 -0.76 -7.36
CA LEU A 201 -12.21 0.61 -7.51
C LEU A 201 -12.90 1.10 -6.23
N PHE A 202 -13.77 0.27 -5.64
CA PHE A 202 -14.44 0.61 -4.39
C PHE A 202 -13.43 0.85 -3.27
N ILE A 203 -12.43 -0.03 -3.13
CA ILE A 203 -11.36 0.13 -2.14
C ILE A 203 -10.56 1.40 -2.39
N LEU A 204 -10.22 1.72 -3.65
CA LEU A 204 -9.50 2.94 -4.02
C LEU A 204 -10.27 4.19 -3.61
N ILE A 205 -11.56 4.27 -3.96
CA ILE A 205 -12.45 5.39 -3.60
C ILE A 205 -12.54 5.49 -2.08
N TYR A 206 -12.70 4.35 -1.42
CA TYR A 206 -12.88 4.27 0.01
C TYR A 206 -11.63 4.71 0.80
N MET A 207 -10.43 4.35 0.35
CA MET A 207 -9.16 4.78 0.95
C MET A 207 -8.86 6.27 0.71
N ALA A 208 -9.33 6.80 -0.42
CA ALA A 208 -9.13 8.19 -0.81
C ALA A 208 -10.07 9.17 -0.09
N LEU A 209 -11.32 8.76 0.13
CA LEU A 209 -12.33 9.60 0.75
C LEU A 209 -12.25 9.54 2.28
N PRO A 210 -12.51 10.65 2.99
CA PRO A 210 -12.58 10.68 4.45
C PRO A 210 -13.94 10.16 4.94
N LEU A 211 -14.38 8.98 4.47
CA LEU A 211 -15.71 8.41 4.78
C LEU A 211 -15.90 8.13 6.28
N TRP A 212 -14.80 7.91 7.00
CA TRP A 212 -14.76 7.79 8.45
C TRP A 212 -15.31 9.02 9.17
N LYS A 213 -15.29 10.21 8.54
CA LYS A 213 -15.89 11.43 9.10
C LYS A 213 -17.41 11.39 9.10
N LEU A 214 -18.01 10.68 8.14
CA LEU A 214 -19.46 10.50 8.01
C LEU A 214 -19.97 9.40 8.95
N SER A 215 -19.18 8.33 9.14
CA SER A 215 -19.51 7.25 10.05
C SER A 215 -18.26 6.69 10.73
N PRO A 216 -18.05 6.95 12.03
CA PRO A 216 -16.92 6.41 12.78
C PRO A 216 -16.87 4.87 12.78
N LYS A 217 -18.02 4.20 12.64
CA LYS A 217 -18.09 2.73 12.57
C LYS A 217 -17.43 2.17 11.31
N LEU A 218 -17.44 2.93 10.21
CA LEU A 218 -16.76 2.54 8.98
C LEU A 218 -15.24 2.51 9.16
N PHE A 219 -14.69 3.24 10.14
CA PHE A 219 -13.26 3.34 10.35
C PHE A 219 -12.56 1.99 10.59
N VAL A 220 -13.14 1.14 11.44
CA VAL A 220 -12.57 -0.20 11.73
C VAL A 220 -12.61 -1.06 10.47
N ALA A 221 -13.74 -1.02 9.75
CA ALA A 221 -13.87 -1.69 8.46
C ALA A 221 -12.86 -1.14 7.44
N SER A 222 -12.49 0.14 7.52
CA SER A 222 -11.46 0.74 6.66
C SER A 222 -10.12 0.09 6.82
N ILE A 223 -9.61 0.03 8.06
CA ILE A 223 -8.30 -0.54 8.35
C ILE A 223 -8.28 -2.01 7.91
N VAL A 224 -9.32 -2.77 8.26
CA VAL A 224 -9.40 -4.20 7.95
C VAL A 224 -9.51 -4.45 6.46
N ALA A 225 -10.36 -3.71 5.74
CA ALA A 225 -10.52 -3.85 4.29
C ALA A 225 -9.24 -3.45 3.53
N SER A 226 -8.61 -2.32 3.90
CA SER A 226 -7.35 -1.88 3.29
C SER A 226 -6.21 -2.86 3.53
N ALA A 227 -6.12 -3.41 4.75
CA ALA A 227 -5.14 -4.42 5.08
C ALA A 227 -5.40 -5.71 4.31
N GLY A 228 -6.65 -6.19 4.32
CA GLY A 228 -7.07 -7.36 3.56
C GLY A 228 -6.75 -7.23 2.07
N ALA A 229 -7.06 -6.09 1.46
CA ALA A 229 -6.77 -5.88 0.04
C ALA A 229 -5.28 -6.04 -0.27
N ARG A 230 -4.42 -5.40 0.54
CA ARG A 230 -2.97 -5.43 0.36
C ARG A 230 -2.31 -6.75 0.73
N MET A 231 -2.89 -7.47 1.68
CA MET A 231 -2.28 -8.65 2.28
C MET A 231 -2.77 -9.96 1.72
N MET A 232 -4.07 -10.05 1.42
CA MET A 232 -4.69 -11.30 1.01
C MET A 232 -4.24 -11.73 -0.38
N GLY A 233 -3.89 -10.82 -1.29
CA GLY A 233 -3.44 -11.21 -2.64
C GLY A 233 -2.25 -12.20 -2.61
N PRO A 234 -1.09 -11.84 -2.04
CA PRO A 234 0.05 -12.75 -1.92
C PRO A 234 -0.24 -13.96 -1.03
N ILE A 235 -0.98 -13.78 0.07
CA ILE A 235 -1.28 -14.85 1.03
C ILE A 235 -2.14 -15.93 0.37
N VAL A 236 -3.27 -15.54 -0.22
CA VAL A 236 -4.21 -16.43 -0.93
C VAL A 236 -3.53 -17.03 -2.15
N GLY A 237 -2.77 -16.24 -2.92
CA GLY A 237 -1.99 -16.76 -4.04
C GLY A 237 -1.05 -17.89 -3.64
N ALA A 238 -0.33 -17.73 -2.53
CA ALA A 238 0.64 -18.72 -2.09
C ALA A 238 0.02 -19.97 -1.43
N VAL A 239 -1.17 -19.88 -0.81
CA VAL A 239 -1.80 -21.03 -0.12
C VAL A 239 -2.91 -21.71 -0.92
N SER A 240 -3.60 -20.99 -1.80
CA SER A 240 -4.72 -21.55 -2.55
C SER A 240 -4.20 -22.28 -3.80
N PRO A 241 -4.55 -23.56 -3.99
CA PRO A 241 -4.15 -24.31 -5.17
C PRO A 241 -4.82 -23.77 -6.43
N GLU A 242 -6.00 -23.18 -6.30
CA GLU A 242 -6.79 -22.61 -7.40
C GLU A 242 -6.33 -21.19 -7.77
N ALA A 243 -5.57 -20.52 -6.89
CA ALA A 243 -5.09 -19.17 -7.15
C ALA A 243 -3.84 -19.17 -8.04
N TYR A 244 -3.86 -18.32 -9.06
CA TYR A 244 -2.66 -18.05 -9.85
C TYR A 244 -1.59 -17.39 -8.97
N PHE A 245 -0.43 -18.04 -8.89
CA PHE A 245 0.73 -17.56 -8.14
C PHE A 245 2.01 -18.11 -8.79
N PRO A 246 2.73 -17.26 -9.55
CA PRO A 246 3.83 -17.73 -10.42
C PRO A 246 5.10 -18.11 -9.65
N PHE A 247 5.18 -17.83 -8.34
CA PHE A 247 6.36 -18.04 -7.52
C PHE A 247 6.29 -19.38 -6.76
N CYS A 248 6.50 -20.49 -7.46
CA CYS A 248 6.42 -21.84 -6.86
C CYS A 248 7.33 -22.06 -5.62
N PRO A 249 8.57 -21.53 -5.55
CA PRO A 249 9.39 -21.64 -4.34
C PRO A 249 8.77 -20.95 -3.10
N LEU A 250 7.84 -20.02 -3.31
CA LEU A 250 7.16 -19.27 -2.26
C LEU A 250 5.76 -19.81 -1.96
N ARG A 251 5.33 -20.93 -2.57
CA ARG A 251 4.03 -21.54 -2.24
C ARG A 251 4.04 -22.16 -0.84
N GLY A 252 2.91 -22.03 -0.16
CA GLY A 252 2.63 -22.63 1.14
C GLY A 252 2.75 -21.68 2.33
N TRP A 253 2.35 -22.20 3.50
CA TRP A 253 2.26 -21.44 4.75
C TRP A 253 3.59 -20.90 5.28
N LYS A 254 4.73 -21.45 4.85
CA LYS A 254 6.07 -20.96 5.25
C LYS A 254 6.31 -19.53 4.77
N PHE A 255 5.77 -19.17 3.61
CA PHE A 255 5.83 -17.80 3.09
C PHE A 255 4.64 -16.96 3.59
N SER A 256 3.41 -17.50 3.50
CA SER A 256 2.20 -16.74 3.84
C SER A 256 2.05 -16.43 5.32
N GLY A 257 2.53 -17.30 6.21
CA GLY A 257 2.44 -17.13 7.66
C GLY A 257 3.14 -15.86 8.16
N PRO A 258 4.44 -15.67 7.85
CA PRO A 258 5.15 -14.44 8.17
C PRO A 258 4.48 -13.18 7.57
N LEU A 259 4.02 -13.22 6.32
CA LEU A 259 3.31 -12.09 5.71
C LEU A 259 2.02 -11.75 6.46
N LEU A 260 1.24 -12.75 6.85
CA LEU A 260 0.04 -12.57 7.67
C LEU A 260 0.38 -11.95 9.02
N GLY A 261 1.43 -12.43 9.68
CA GLY A 261 1.90 -11.88 10.96
C GLY A 261 2.30 -10.41 10.85
N ILE A 262 3.10 -10.04 9.85
CA ILE A 262 3.46 -8.64 9.56
C ILE A 262 2.20 -7.81 9.29
N GLY A 263 1.24 -8.40 8.58
CA GLY A 263 -0.04 -7.78 8.28
C GLY A 263 -0.87 -7.45 9.52
N ILE A 264 -1.01 -8.41 10.43
CA ILE A 264 -1.71 -8.23 11.72
C ILE A 264 -1.03 -7.13 12.54
N VAL A 265 0.30 -7.14 12.62
CA VAL A 265 1.07 -6.11 13.33
C VAL A 265 0.80 -4.73 12.71
N ASN A 266 0.81 -4.61 11.38
CA ASN A 266 0.52 -3.38 10.68
C ASN A 266 -0.91 -2.85 10.99
N CYS A 267 -1.91 -3.73 11.05
CA CYS A 267 -3.27 -3.36 11.47
C CYS A 267 -3.31 -2.81 12.90
N ILE A 268 -2.68 -3.51 13.85
CA ILE A 268 -2.66 -3.10 15.27
C ILE A 268 -2.01 -1.73 15.41
N LEU A 269 -0.89 -1.52 14.72
CA LEU A 269 -0.16 -0.25 14.72
C LEU A 269 -0.97 0.87 14.06
N ALA A 270 -1.69 0.59 12.97
CA ALA A 270 -2.59 1.56 12.37
C ALA A 270 -3.73 1.96 13.32
N PHE A 271 -4.33 1.00 14.04
CA PHE A 271 -5.34 1.29 15.07
C PHE A 271 -4.78 2.17 16.18
N TYR A 272 -3.56 1.91 16.65
CA TYR A 272 -2.89 2.79 17.60
C TYR A 272 -2.64 4.18 17.01
N GLY A 273 -2.19 4.25 15.75
CA GLY A 273 -1.95 5.47 14.98
C GLY A 273 -3.16 6.42 14.91
N THR A 274 -4.38 5.89 14.98
CA THR A 274 -5.62 6.69 14.97
C THR A 274 -5.71 7.67 16.12
N ARG A 275 -5.14 7.31 17.27
CA ARG A 275 -5.14 8.13 18.48
C ARG A 275 -3.95 9.09 18.53
N LEU A 276 -2.99 8.92 17.62
CA LEU A 276 -1.82 9.77 17.55
C LEU A 276 -2.14 11.13 16.92
N VAL A 277 -1.45 12.15 17.41
CA VAL A 277 -1.37 13.49 16.82
C VAL A 277 0.07 13.66 16.32
N PRO A 278 0.31 14.49 15.28
CA PRO A 278 1.66 14.79 14.87
C PRO A 278 2.50 15.27 16.06
N ARG A 279 3.65 14.65 16.29
CA ARG A 279 4.54 15.03 17.40
C ARG A 279 5.34 16.27 17.00
N VAL A 280 5.56 17.16 17.96
CA VAL A 280 6.51 18.27 17.80
C VAL A 280 7.88 17.74 18.20
N GLU A 281 8.84 17.81 17.28
CA GLU A 281 10.22 17.45 17.58
C GLU A 281 10.90 18.69 18.17
N ALA A 282 11.48 18.58 19.37
CA ALA A 282 12.24 19.68 19.94
C ALA A 282 13.38 20.04 18.98
N THR A 283 13.48 21.33 18.63
CA THR A 283 14.63 21.85 17.89
C THR A 283 15.90 21.45 18.65
N PRO A 284 16.92 20.86 17.98
CA PRO A 284 18.22 20.73 18.64
C PRO A 284 18.67 22.14 19.05
N PRO A 285 19.34 22.29 20.21
CA PRO A 285 19.92 23.57 20.59
C PRO A 285 20.85 24.06 19.45
N PRO A 286 20.97 25.39 19.25
CA PRO A 286 21.88 25.93 18.25
C PRO A 286 23.27 25.33 18.48
N SER A 287 23.90 24.87 17.40
CA SER A 287 25.27 24.33 17.50
C SER A 287 26.18 25.43 18.04
N ASP A 288 27.21 25.08 18.83
CA ASP A 288 28.15 26.05 19.40
C ASP A 288 28.79 26.98 18.34
N THR A 289 28.82 26.54 17.08
CA THR A 289 29.20 27.35 15.91
C THR A 289 28.32 28.58 15.67
N GLU A 290 27.01 28.52 15.94
CA GLU A 290 26.08 29.66 15.79
C GLU A 290 26.14 30.62 17.00
N MET A 291 26.68 30.17 18.14
CA MET A 291 26.91 31.02 19.32
C MET A 291 28.23 31.80 19.25
N LEU A 292 29.15 31.41 18.36
CA LEU A 292 30.42 32.11 18.12
C LEU A 292 30.34 33.18 17.02
N GLU A 293 29.22 33.25 16.28
CA GLU A 293 28.97 34.27 15.24
C GLU A 293 28.10 35.46 15.72
N LYS A 294 27.82 35.57 17.02
CA LYS A 294 27.17 36.75 17.64
C LYS A 294 28.03 37.33 18.76
#